data_AF-X1KWR1-F1
#
_entry.id   AF-X1KWR1-F1
#
_cell.length_a   1.000
_cell.length_b   1.000
_cell.length_c   1.000
_cell.angle_alpha   90.00
_cell.angle_beta   90.00
_cell.angle_gamma   90.00
#
_symmetry.space_group_name_H-M   'P 1'
#
loop_
_entity.id
_entity.type
_entity.pdbx_description
1 polymer ?
#
loop_
_entity_poly.entity_id
_entity_poly.type
_entity_poly.pdbx_seq_one_letter_code
_entity_poly.pdbx_strand_id
1 'polypeptide(L)'
;NGMSWSFKNGDNEWCPQTIELPDKPFAATAVGGSTLLVKREVLGKLSAPCFKIVYREIDEDGRCFDEAEDEYFSRIAREAGYELMVDPTIVCKHYNYCEI
;
A
#
# COMPACT_ATOMS: atom_id res chain seq x y z
N ASN A 1 -2.90 -7.87 23.68
CA ASN A 1 -3.37 -7.02 22.57
C ASN A 1 -2.45 -7.24 21.39
N GLY A 2 -2.79 -8.23 20.55
CA GLY A 2 -2.07 -8.50 19.31
C GLY A 2 -2.46 -7.48 18.24
N MET A 3 -1.52 -7.15 17.35
CA MET A 3 -1.83 -6.38 16.16
C MET A 3 -2.45 -7.31 15.11
N SER A 4 -3.42 -6.78 14.38
CA SER A 4 -4.16 -7.49 13.36
C SER A 4 -4.08 -6.77 12.03
N TRP A 5 -4.25 -7.50 10.93
CA TRP A 5 -4.30 -6.90 9.61
C TRP A 5 -5.48 -5.92 9.45
N SER A 6 -5.25 -4.86 8.68
CA SER A 6 -6.25 -3.88 8.25
C SER A 6 -6.03 -3.53 6.78
N PHE A 7 -5.88 -4.55 5.94
CA PHE A 7 -5.72 -4.42 4.49
C PHE A 7 -6.44 -5.56 3.77
N LYS A 8 -6.40 -5.52 2.44
CA LYS A 8 -6.93 -6.57 1.57
C LYS A 8 -5.86 -7.53 1.09
N ASN A 9 -6.19 -8.82 0.99
CA ASN A 9 -5.33 -9.85 0.40
C ASN A 9 -5.29 -9.71 -1.14
N GLY A 10 -4.53 -10.60 -1.80
CA GLY A 10 -4.42 -10.64 -3.26
C GLY A 10 -5.74 -10.91 -4.00
N ASP A 11 -6.74 -11.42 -3.29
CA ASP A 11 -8.11 -11.67 -3.78
C ASP A 11 -9.06 -10.49 -3.51
N ASN A 12 -8.51 -9.34 -3.08
CA ASN A 12 -9.26 -8.12 -2.74
C ASN A 12 -10.24 -8.30 -1.55
N GLU A 13 -10.04 -9.33 -0.74
CA GLU A 13 -10.80 -9.59 0.48
C GLU A 13 -10.13 -8.94 1.68
N TRP A 14 -10.89 -8.39 2.62
CA TRP A 14 -10.34 -7.88 3.88
C TRP A 14 -9.73 -9.03 4.69
N CYS A 15 -8.45 -8.92 5.02
CA CYS A 15 -7.80 -9.88 5.90
C CYS A 15 -8.49 -9.87 7.27
N PRO A 16 -8.92 -11.03 7.80
CA PRO A 16 -9.52 -11.12 9.13
C PRO A 16 -8.61 -10.54 10.19
N GLN A 17 -9.19 -9.74 11.10
CA GLN A 17 -8.44 -9.20 12.25
C GLN A 17 -7.94 -10.29 13.22
N THR A 18 -8.38 -11.54 13.04
CA THR A 18 -7.92 -12.69 13.83
C THR A 18 -6.56 -13.23 13.37
N ILE A 19 -6.06 -12.82 12.21
CA ILE A 19 -4.74 -13.22 11.75
C ILE A 19 -3.70 -12.27 12.36
N GLU A 20 -2.74 -12.83 13.09
CA GLU A 20 -1.65 -12.07 13.68
C GLU A 20 -0.65 -11.59 12.62
N LEU A 21 -0.03 -10.44 12.88
CA LEU A 21 1.10 -9.97 12.08
C LEU A 21 2.33 -10.88 12.30
N PRO A 22 3.20 -11.04 11.28
CA PRO A 22 4.51 -11.62 11.47
C PRO A 22 5.30 -10.86 12.55
N ASP A 23 6.23 -11.54 13.23
CA ASP A 23 7.08 -10.95 14.27
C ASP A 23 8.36 -10.28 13.70
N LYS A 24 8.57 -10.42 12.39
CA LYS A 24 9.76 -9.96 11.65
C LYS A 24 9.35 -9.27 10.36
N PRO A 25 10.24 -8.43 9.79
CA PRO A 25 9.98 -7.84 8.49
C PRO A 25 9.64 -8.87 7.41
N PHE A 26 8.65 -8.55 6.59
CA PHE A 26 8.18 -9.43 5.52
C PHE A 26 7.94 -8.66 4.23
N ALA A 27 8.04 -9.36 3.11
CA ALA A 27 7.80 -8.79 1.78
C ALA A 27 6.30 -8.63 1.52
N ALA A 28 5.92 -7.55 0.84
CA ALA A 28 4.55 -7.25 0.46
C ALA A 28 4.44 -6.93 -1.05
N THR A 29 3.27 -7.14 -1.62
CA THR A 29 2.99 -6.78 -3.03
C THR A 29 2.64 -5.29 -3.18
N ALA A 30 2.02 -4.72 -2.15
CA ALA A 30 1.69 -3.31 -2.05
C ALA A 30 1.80 -2.84 -0.60
N VAL A 31 2.09 -1.55 -0.42
CA VAL A 31 2.20 -0.90 0.89
C VAL A 31 1.49 0.45 0.85
N GLY A 32 0.85 0.82 1.96
CA GLY A 32 0.19 2.13 2.07
C GLY A 32 1.20 3.27 2.14
N GLY A 33 0.90 4.39 1.48
CA GLY A 33 1.78 5.53 1.28
C GLY A 33 1.86 6.48 2.46
N SER A 34 0.89 6.41 3.38
CA SER A 34 0.83 7.30 4.56
C SER A 34 2.09 7.24 5.42
N THR A 35 2.80 6.10 5.45
CA THR A 35 4.08 6.01 6.15
C THR A 35 5.03 5.05 5.43
N LEU A 36 5.91 5.60 4.62
CA LEU A 36 6.95 4.87 3.89
C LEU A 36 8.32 5.48 4.13
N LEU A 37 9.30 4.60 4.36
CA LEU A 37 10.72 4.97 4.30
C LEU A 37 11.29 4.53 2.97
N VAL A 38 11.62 5.50 2.12
CA VAL A 38 12.12 5.24 0.76
C VAL A 38 13.53 5.80 0.62
N LYS A 39 14.47 4.98 0.14
CA LYS A 39 15.81 5.47 -0.21
C LYS A 39 15.69 6.47 -1.36
N ARG A 40 16.39 7.60 -1.27
CA ARG A 40 16.36 8.65 -2.32
C ARG A 40 16.67 8.10 -3.72
N GLU A 41 17.60 7.15 -3.83
CA GLU A 41 17.97 6.53 -5.10
C GLU A 41 16.81 5.78 -5.78
N VAL A 42 15.84 5.28 -5.01
CA VAL A 42 14.65 4.62 -5.54
C VAL A 42 13.84 5.66 -6.32
N LEU A 43 13.49 6.77 -5.66
CA LEU A 43 12.74 7.87 -6.29
C LEU A 43 13.45 8.44 -7.53
N GLY A 44 14.78 8.45 -7.55
CA GLY A 44 15.56 8.89 -8.71
C GLY A 44 15.55 7.93 -9.91
N LYS A 45 15.20 6.64 -9.71
CA LYS A 45 15.09 5.64 -10.78
C LYS A 45 13.66 5.42 -11.25
N LEU A 46 12.66 5.79 -10.46
CA LEU A 46 11.25 5.69 -10.84
C LEU A 46 10.87 6.80 -11.83
N SER A 47 9.94 6.50 -12.72
CA SER A 47 9.32 7.52 -13.57
C SER A 47 8.44 8.44 -12.73
N ALA A 48 8.54 9.74 -12.99
CA ALA A 48 7.63 10.70 -12.39
C ALA A 48 6.29 10.72 -13.17
N PRO A 49 5.15 10.93 -12.49
CA PRO A 49 4.99 10.99 -11.03
C PRO A 49 5.11 9.62 -10.37
N CYS A 50 5.81 9.52 -9.23
CA CYS A 50 5.96 8.24 -8.51
C CYS A 50 4.68 7.78 -7.81
N PHE A 51 3.79 8.73 -7.55
CA PHE A 51 2.53 8.55 -6.86
C PHE A 51 1.43 9.13 -7.75
N LYS A 52 0.50 8.28 -8.20
CA LYS A 52 -0.52 8.65 -9.17
C LYS A 52 -1.75 7.76 -9.02
N ILE A 53 -2.93 8.35 -9.06
CA ILE A 53 -4.18 7.62 -9.28
C ILE A 53 -4.34 7.37 -10.79
N VAL A 54 -4.55 6.12 -11.18
CA VAL A 54 -4.88 5.75 -12.55
C VAL A 54 -6.40 5.69 -12.68
N TYR A 55 -6.94 6.53 -13.55
CA TYR A 55 -8.39 6.60 -13.79
C TYR A 55 -8.81 5.71 -14.96
N ARG A 56 -10.05 5.24 -14.91
CA ARG A 56 -10.74 4.50 -15.97
C ARG A 56 -12.13 5.08 -16.19
N GLU A 57 -12.84 4.62 -17.22
CA GLU A 57 -14.25 4.96 -17.41
C GLU A 57 -15.07 4.57 -16.18
N ILE A 58 -16.11 5.35 -15.89
CA ILE A 58 -17.00 5.12 -14.75
C ILE A 58 -17.74 3.79 -14.97
N ASP A 59 -17.58 2.84 -14.05
CA ASP A 59 -18.31 1.57 -14.08
C ASP A 59 -19.76 1.71 -13.57
N GLU A 60 -20.53 0.63 -13.64
CA GLU A 60 -21.94 0.59 -13.21
C GLU A 60 -22.13 0.92 -11.71
N ASP A 61 -21.08 0.75 -10.90
CA ASP A 61 -21.05 1.08 -9.47
C ASP A 61 -20.61 2.53 -9.21
N GLY A 62 -20.33 3.32 -10.26
CA GLY A 62 -19.87 4.70 -10.15
C GLY A 62 -18.38 4.85 -9.84
N ARG A 63 -17.57 3.79 -9.95
CA ARG A 63 -16.12 3.85 -9.68
C ARG A 63 -15.37 4.23 -10.94
N CYS A 64 -14.44 5.18 -10.82
CA CYS A 64 -13.70 5.76 -11.95
C CYS A 64 -12.18 5.62 -11.84
N PHE A 65 -11.68 4.85 -10.87
CA PHE A 65 -10.25 4.60 -10.72
C PHE A 65 -9.94 3.11 -10.86
N ASP A 66 -8.79 2.83 -11.46
CA ASP A 66 -8.26 1.50 -11.71
C ASP A 66 -7.18 1.13 -10.70
N GLU A 67 -6.29 2.08 -10.39
CA GLU A 67 -5.16 1.89 -9.47
C GLU A 67 -5.07 3.11 -8.54
N ALA A 68 -5.01 2.85 -7.23
CA ALA A 68 -4.79 3.89 -6.24
C ALA A 68 -3.32 4.36 -6.21
N GLU A 69 -3.07 5.52 -5.60
CA GLU A 69 -1.73 6.15 -5.55
C GLU A 69 -0.65 5.21 -4.99
N ASP A 70 -0.96 4.51 -3.90
CA ASP A 70 -0.07 3.59 -3.19
C ASP A 70 0.21 2.31 -3.99
N GLU A 71 -0.82 1.82 -4.69
CA GLU A 71 -0.72 0.66 -5.57
C GLU A 71 0.17 0.99 -6.77
N TYR A 72 -0.01 2.17 -7.38
CA TYR A 72 0.82 2.66 -8.48
C TYR A 72 2.29 2.73 -8.09
N PHE A 73 2.59 3.38 -6.95
CA PHE A 73 3.95 3.45 -6.43
C PHE A 73 4.54 2.05 -6.19
N SER A 74 3.76 1.17 -5.54
CA SER A 74 4.17 -0.20 -5.24
C SER A 74 4.47 -1.01 -6.50
N ARG A 75 3.66 -0.85 -7.55
CA ARG A 75 3.86 -1.53 -8.84
C ARG A 75 5.12 -1.02 -9.53
N ILE A 76 5.30 0.28 -9.72
CA ILE A 76 6.48 0.81 -10.42
C ILE A 76 7.78 0.54 -9.65
N ALA A 77 7.74 0.50 -8.32
CA ALA A 77 8.89 0.11 -7.50
C ALA A 77 9.31 -1.34 -7.77
N ARG A 78 8.34 -2.27 -7.83
CA ARG A 78 8.58 -3.67 -8.16
C ARG A 78 9.03 -3.85 -9.61
N GLU A 79 8.43 -3.15 -10.56
CA GLU A 79 8.86 -3.13 -11.98
C GLU A 79 10.31 -2.64 -12.14
N ALA A 80 10.75 -1.72 -11.28
CA ALA A 80 12.13 -1.26 -11.21
C ALA A 80 13.08 -2.19 -10.42
N GLY A 81 12.59 -3.34 -9.96
CA GLY A 81 13.38 -4.38 -9.27
C GLY A 81 13.59 -4.15 -7.78
N TYR A 82 12.79 -3.28 -7.14
CA TYR A 82 12.84 -3.06 -5.70
C TYR A 82 11.82 -3.93 -4.95
N GLU A 83 12.22 -4.40 -3.78
CA GLU A 83 11.34 -5.13 -2.86
C GLU A 83 10.63 -4.15 -1.90
N LEU A 84 9.35 -4.42 -1.63
CA LEU A 84 8.57 -3.70 -0.65
C LEU A 84 8.56 -4.52 0.64
N MET A 85 9.00 -3.91 1.73
CA MET A 85 9.12 -4.56 3.03
C MET A 85 8.25 -3.85 4.05
N VAL A 86 7.56 -4.62 4.88
CA VAL A 86 6.80 -4.13 6.03
C VAL A 86 7.51 -4.60 7.30
N ASP A 87 7.80 -3.67 8.21
CA ASP A 87 8.35 -3.97 9.53
C ASP A 87 7.26 -3.88 10.61
N PRO A 88 6.73 -5.02 11.10
CA PRO A 88 5.66 -5.04 12.09
C PRO A 88 6.12 -4.62 13.50
N THR A 89 7.43 -4.46 13.73
CA THR A 89 7.96 -3.99 15.02
C THR A 89 7.85 -2.46 15.16
N ILE A 90 7.60 -1.75 14.05
CA ILE A 90 7.45 -0.30 14.02
C ILE A 90 5.98 0.05 13.78
N VAL A 91 5.34 0.60 14.80
CA VAL A 91 3.92 0.97 14.74
C VAL A 91 3.78 2.46 14.45
N CYS A 92 3.24 2.77 13.27
CA CYS A 92 2.91 4.13 12.86
C CYS A 92 1.41 4.37 13.04
N LYS A 93 1.03 5.49 13.68
CA LYS A 93 -0.38 5.87 13.83
C LYS A 93 -0.78 6.77 12.65
N HIS A 94 -1.84 6.38 11.95
CA HIS A 94 -2.48 7.17 10.90
C HIS A 94 -3.86 7.59 11.37
N TYR A 95 -4.15 8.90 11.31
CA TYR A 95 -5.45 9.45 11.69
C TYR A 95 -6.22 9.77 10.42
N ASN A 96 -7.32 9.06 10.19
CA ASN A 96 -8.25 9.40 9.12
C ASN A 96 -9.23 10.46 9.64
N TYR A 97 -9.45 11.50 8.86
CA TYR A 97 -10.55 12.42 9.10
C TYR A 97 -11.84 11.73 8.65
N CYS A 98 -12.71 11.39 9.60
CA CYS A 98 -14.06 10.94 9.31
C CYS A 98 -15.00 12.13 9.54
N GLU A 99 -15.70 12.58 8.50
CA GLU A 99 -16.86 13.47 8.71
C GLU A 99 -17.94 12.66 9.46
N ILE A 100 -18.35 13.16 10.62
CA ILE A 100 -19.45 12.63 11.44
C ILE A 100 -20.73 13.38 11.08
#